data_AF-A0A0D6E6Q1-F1
#
_entry.id   AF-A0A0D6E6Q1-F1
#
_cell.length_a   1.000
_cell.length_b   1.000
_cell.length_c   1.000
_cell.angle_alpha   90.00
_cell.angle_beta   90.00
_cell.angle_gamma   90.00
#
_symmetry.space_group_name_H-M   'P 1'
#
loop_
_entity.id
_entity.type
_entity.pdbx_description
1 polymer ?
#
loop_
_entity_poly.entity_id
_entity_poly.type
_entity_poly.pdbx_seq_one_letter_code
_entity_poly.pdbx_strand_id
1 'polypeptide(L)' 'MKATAPLEKGILSVRELLGDGSLDIPAYQRPYKWTTKDISQLFADITLHKEKTAYRLGTVVGPARERRLSTWDNGAVCSR' A
#
# COMPACT_ATOMS: atom_id res chain seq x y z
N MET A 1 -12.08 -24.00 11.31
CA MET A 1 -12.01 -22.53 11.20
C MET A 1 -10.56 -22.12 11.41
N LYS A 2 -9.87 -21.58 10.40
CA LYS A 2 -8.47 -21.11 10.58
C LYS A 2 -8.50 -19.79 11.35
N ALA A 3 -7.75 -19.71 12.44
CA ALA A 3 -7.51 -18.44 13.13
C ALA A 3 -6.67 -17.54 12.21
N THR A 4 -7.19 -16.37 11.88
CA THR A 4 -6.46 -15.34 11.13
C THR A 4 -5.33 -14.82 12.01
N ALA A 5 -4.11 -14.80 11.50
CA ALA A 5 -2.96 -14.25 12.21
C ALA A 5 -3.20 -12.76 12.56
N PRO A 6 -2.68 -12.26 13.69
CA PRO A 6 -2.80 -10.85 14.05
C PRO A 6 -2.17 -9.97 12.95
N LEU A 7 -2.85 -8.89 12.60
CA LEU A 7 -2.30 -7.87 11.70
C LEU A 7 -1.27 -7.04 12.45
N GLU A 8 -0.02 -7.06 12.00
CA GLU A 8 1.01 -6.13 12.47
C GLU A 8 0.62 -4.70 12.10
N LYS A 9 0.62 -3.80 13.09
CA LYS A 9 0.24 -2.38 12.91
C LYS A 9 1.36 -1.50 13.45
N GLY A 10 1.83 -0.57 12.64
CA GLY A 10 2.89 0.36 13.01
C GLY A 10 2.67 1.75 12.40
N ILE A 11 3.20 2.77 13.06
CA ILE A 11 3.32 4.11 12.49
C ILE A 11 4.72 4.20 11.89
N LEU A 12 4.80 4.40 10.58
CA LEU A 12 6.05 4.51 9.83
C LEU A 12 6.17 5.90 9.23
N SER A 13 7.38 6.44 9.18
CA SER A 13 7.66 7.63 8.39
C SER A 13 7.65 7.31 6.90
N VAL A 14 7.41 8.33 6.06
CA VAL A 14 7.45 8.19 4.59
C VAL A 14 8.80 7.67 4.12
N ARG A 15 9.89 8.10 4.77
CA ARG A 15 11.25 7.64 4.46
C ARG A 15 11.42 6.16 4.74
N GLU A 16 10.94 5.66 5.88
CA GLU A 16 11.02 4.25 6.23
C GLU A 16 10.19 3.40 5.27
N LEU A 17 8.97 3.85 4.95
CA LEU A 17 8.09 3.13 4.03
C LEU A 17 8.68 3.03 2.61
N LEU A 18 9.19 4.13 2.07
CA LEU A 18 9.76 4.15 0.71
C LEU A 18 11.19 3.60 0.65
N GLY A 19 11.89 3.54 1.78
CA GLY A 19 13.21 2.91 1.89
C GLY A 19 13.16 1.39 2.00
N ASP A 20 11.97 0.82 2.24
CA ASP A 20 11.77 -0.62 2.28
C ASP A 20 11.75 -1.20 0.85
N GLY A 21 12.82 -1.90 0.48
CA GLY A 21 12.93 -2.58 -0.82
C GLY A 21 11.97 -3.76 -1.00
N SER A 22 11.16 -4.08 -0.01
CA SER A 22 10.11 -5.11 -0.10
C SER A 22 8.72 -4.55 -0.44
N LEU A 23 8.59 -3.23 -0.64
CA LEU A 23 7.35 -2.61 -1.10
C LEU A 23 7.07 -3.02 -2.56
N ASP A 24 6.17 -3.98 -2.73
CA ASP A 24 5.73 -4.48 -4.03
C ASP A 24 4.26 -4.13 -4.29
N ILE A 25 3.96 -3.71 -5.52
CA ILE A 25 2.60 -3.46 -5.97
C ILE A 25 2.11 -4.73 -6.65
N PRO A 26 1.12 -5.43 -6.09
CA PRO A 26 0.71 -6.71 -6.62
C PRO A 26 0.09 -6.57 -8.02
N ALA A 27 0.28 -7.57 -8.89
CA ALA A 27 -0.22 -7.54 -10.27
C ALA A 27 -1.76 -7.39 -10.38
N TYR A 28 -2.51 -7.80 -9.36
CA TYR A 28 -3.97 -7.63 -9.30
C TYR A 28 -4.39 -6.22 -8.88
N GLN A 29 -3.46 -5.35 -8.47
CA GLN A 29 -3.78 -4.00 -8.05
C GLN A 29 -4.29 -3.20 -9.24
N ARG A 30 -5.47 -2.61 -9.08
CA ARG A 30 -6.04 -1.76 -10.13
C ARG A 30 -5.15 -0.54 -10.35
N PRO A 31 -4.92 -0.11 -11.61
CA PRO A 31 -4.25 1.15 -11.88
C PRO A 31 -5.09 2.30 -11.34
N TYR A 32 -4.67 2.90 -10.24
CA TYR A 32 -5.32 4.10 -9.73
C TYR A 32 -4.92 5.29 -10.60
N LYS A 33 -5.90 6.10 -10.99
CA LYS A 33 -5.70 7.30 -11.80
C LYS A 33 -5.64 8.51 -10.88
N TRP A 34 -4.44 8.97 -10.58
CA TRP A 34 -4.24 10.29 -9.98
C TRP A 34 -4.23 11.33 -11.09
N THR A 35 -5.02 12.38 -10.92
CA THR A 35 -4.97 13.56 -11.79
C THR A 35 -4.02 14.60 -11.20
N THR A 36 -3.61 15.58 -12.01
CA THR A 36 -2.79 16.71 -11.54
C THR A 36 -3.45 17.46 -10.39
N LYS A 37 -4.78 17.52 -10.34
CA LYS A 37 -5.53 18.18 -9.27
C LYS A 37 -5.35 17.43 -7.94
N ASP A 38 -5.41 16.10 -7.95
CA ASP A 38 -5.24 15.28 -6.75
C ASP A 38 -3.82 15.44 -6.17
N ILE A 39 -2.81 15.49 -7.06
CA ILE A 39 -1.42 15.74 -6.68
C ILE A 39 -1.27 17.14 -6.04
N SER A 40 -1.82 18.18 -6.66
CA SER A 40 -1.75 19.55 -6.13
C SER A 40 -2.44 19.68 -4.77
N GLN A 41 -3.58 18.99 -4.57
CA GLN A 41 -4.29 18.97 -3.29
C GLN A 41 -3.45 18.30 -2.20
N LEU A 42 -2.76 17.19 -2.51
CA LEU A 42 -1.86 16.53 -1.57
C LEU A 42 -0.73 17.47 -1.10
N PHE A 43 -0.08 18.19 -2.03
CA PHE A 43 0.99 19.11 -1.66
C PHE A 43 0.50 20.31 -0.85
N ALA A 44 -0.67 20.86 -1.19
CA ALA A 44 -1.29 21.94 -0.43
C ALA A 44 -1.57 21.51 1.02
N ASP A 45 -2.10 20.30 1.19
CA ASP A 45 -2.41 19.72 2.50
C ASP A 45 -1.15 19.46 3.35
N ILE A 46 -0.08 18.93 2.74
CA ILE A 46 1.23 18.78 3.39
C ILE A 46 1.77 20.14 3.84
N THR A 47 1.68 21.15 2.99
CA THR A 47 2.19 22.50 3.29
C THR A 47 1.43 23.15 4.42
N LEU A 48 0.10 23.00 4.43
CA LEU A 48 -0.77 23.50 5.50
C LEU A 48 -0.43 22.88 6.86
N HIS A 49 -0.01 21.61 6.86
CA HIS A 49 0.27 20.84 8.07
C HIS A 49 1.75 20.78 8.46
N LYS A 50 2.64 21.45 7.73
CA LYS A 50 4.11 21.38 7.94
C LYS A 50 4.57 21.85 9.33
N GLU A 51 3.81 22.75 9.95
CA GLU A 51 4.17 23.32 11.26
C GLU A 51 3.67 22.47 12.43
N LYS A 52 2.88 21.43 12.16
CA LYS A 52 2.46 20.46 13.18
C LYS A 52 3.60 19.47 13.43
N THR A 53 3.76 19.08 14.68
CA THR A 53 4.80 18.11 15.12
C THR A 53 4.66 16.73 14.48
N ALA A 54 3.44 16.33 14.09
CA ALA A 54 3.20 15.11 13.34
C ALA A 54 1.98 15.27 12.41
N TYR A 55 2.14 14.91 11.15
CA TYR A 55 1.06 14.82 10.17
C TYR A 55 0.92 13.39 9.64
N ARG A 56 -0.31 12.85 9.63
CA ARG A 56 -0.59 11.49 9.16
C ARG A 56 -1.24 11.58 7.77
N LEU A 57 -0.51 11.15 6.75
CA LEU A 57 -0.98 11.16 5.35
C LEU A 57 -2.10 10.14 5.07
N GLY A 58 -2.23 9.11 5.93
CA GLY A 58 -3.23 8.06 5.81
C GLY A 58 -2.72 6.72 6.27
N THR A 59 -3.40 5.66 5.83
CA THR A 59 -3.05 4.27 6.14
C THR A 59 -2.78 3.53 4.83
N VAL A 60 -1.64 2.84 4.76
CA VAL A 60 -1.30 1.96 3.64
C VAL A 60 -1.52 0.52 4.08
N VAL A 61 -2.21 -0.26 3.26
CA VAL A 61 -2.38 -1.71 3.46
C VAL A 61 -1.65 -2.41 2.33
N GLY A 62 -0.60 -3.13 2.70
CA GLY A 62 0.20 -3.94 1.79
C GLY A 62 0.15 -5.42 2.17
N PRO A 63 0.55 -6.31 1.26
CA PRO A 63 0.75 -7.71 1.61
C PRO A 63 1.80 -7.82 2.73
N ALA A 64 1.55 -8.71 3.70
CA ALA A 64 2.54 -9.00 4.73
C ALA A 64 3.80 -9.58 4.08
N ARG A 65 4.96 -9.25 4.67
CA ARG A 65 6.30 -9.79 4.32
C ARG A 65 6.27 -11.32 4.32
N GLU A 66 5.93 -11.93 3.19
CA GLU A 66 6.03 -13.36 2.96
C GLU A 66 6.65 -13.57 1.57
N ARG A 67 7.95 -13.87 1.58
CA ARG A 67 8.71 -14.26 0.41
C ARG A 67 8.23 -15.65 -0.03
N ARG A 68 7.09 -15.72 -0.75
CA ARG A 68 6.75 -16.72 -1.78
C ARG A 68 5.30 -16.50 -2.23
N LEU A 69 5.10 -15.65 -3.24
CA LEU A 69 4.03 -15.87 -4.19
C LEU A 69 4.58 -16.78 -5.29
N SER A 70 4.53 -18.10 -5.07
CA SER A 70 4.62 -19.04 -6.18
C SER A 70 3.37 -18.81 -7.04
N THR A 71 3.58 -18.19 -8.20
CA THR A 71 2.77 -18.26 -9.43
C THR A 71 1.39 -18.91 -9.26
N TRP A 72 0.34 -18.08 -9.31
CA TRP A 72 -1.00 -18.58 -9.57
C TRP A 72 -1.09 -18.91 -11.07
N ASP A 73 -1.00 -20.20 -11.40
CA ASP A 73 -1.31 -20.73 -12.73
C ASP A 73 -2.81 -20.50 -12.99
N ASN A 74 -3.15 -19.57 -13.89
CA ASN A 74 -4.52 -19.42 -14.39
C ASN A 74 -4.76 -20.48 -15.48
N GLY A 75 -4.84 -21.74 -15.05
CA GLY A 75 -5.06 -22.91 -15.91
C GLY A 75 -6.39 -23.62 -15.68
N ALA A 76 -7.37 -23.00 -15.01
CA ALA A 76 -8.71 -23.57 -14.88
C ALA A 76 -9.63 -23.00 -15.98
N VAL A 77 -9.56 -23.60 -17.17
CA VAL A 77 -10.68 -23.56 -18.12
C VAL A 77 -11.84 -24.28 -17.43
N CYS A 78 -12.81 -23.51 -16.93
CA CYS A 78 -14.06 -24.06 -16.44
C CYS A 78 -14.89 -24.47 -17.66
N SER A 79 -14.78 -25.72 -18.07
CA SER A 79 -15.68 -26.33 -19.04
C SER A 79 -17.03 -26.61 -18.37
N ARG A 80 -18.08 -25.97 -18.85
CA ARG A 80 -19.42 -26.53 -18.87
C ARG A 80 -20.10 -26.17 -20.18
#